data_AF-A0A8S3IN16-F1
#
_entry.id   AF-A0A8S3IN16-F1
#
_cell.length_a   1.000
_cell.length_b   1.000
_cell.length_c   1.000
_cell.angle_alpha   90.00
_cell.angle_beta   90.00
_cell.angle_gamma   90.00
#
_symmetry.space_group_name_H-M   'P 1'
#
loop_
_entity.id
_entity.type
_entity.pdbx_description
1 polymer ?
#
loop_
_entity_poly.entity_id
_entity_poly.type
_entity_poly.pdbx_seq_one_letter_code
_entity_poly.pdbx_strand_id
1 'polypeptide(L)'
;MHMIGEGQRGAILESLLTKIRLLKPQPQIVGMSATLANIDDLLNFLDAQFYEERFRPVELEEYVKVNDMVYKIDRNKANHNDELIEHRRLDFKVC
;
A
#
# COMPACT_ATOMS: atom_id res chain seq x y z
N MET A 1 -8.02 0.56 5.39
CA MET A 1 -8.66 1.89 5.29
C MET A 1 -8.31 2.61 3.99
N HIS A 2 -7.57 1.98 3.06
CA HIS A 2 -7.08 2.61 1.82
C HIS A 2 -8.18 3.00 0.83
N MET A 3 -9.42 2.55 1.08
CA MET A 3 -10.59 2.95 0.31
C MET A 3 -11.19 4.29 0.77
N ILE A 4 -10.70 4.90 1.85
CA ILE A 4 -11.12 6.24 2.26
C ILE A 4 -10.73 7.22 1.16
N GLY A 5 -11.66 8.08 0.74
CA GLY A 5 -11.49 8.94 -0.43
C GLY A 5 -11.70 8.25 -1.79
N GLU A 6 -11.92 6.93 -1.86
CA GLU A 6 -12.23 6.25 -3.14
C GLU A 6 -13.74 6.25 -3.45
N GLY A 7 -14.19 7.30 -4.16
CA GLY A 7 -15.50 7.35 -4.81
C GLY A 7 -16.67 6.90 -3.90
N GLN A 8 -17.56 6.05 -4.42
CA GLN A 8 -18.72 5.56 -3.66
C GLN A 8 -18.34 4.68 -2.46
N ARG A 9 -17.25 3.91 -2.54
CA ARG A 9 -16.87 2.97 -1.46
C ARG A 9 -16.30 3.71 -0.26
N GLY A 10 -15.54 4.78 -0.50
CA GLY A 10 -15.04 5.66 0.55
C GLY A 10 -16.16 6.35 1.33
N ALA A 11 -17.15 6.90 0.62
CA ALA A 11 -18.29 7.59 1.26
C ALA A 11 -19.09 6.70 2.22
N ILE A 12 -19.25 5.40 1.89
CA ILE A 12 -19.92 4.44 2.77
C ILE A 12 -19.10 4.21 4.05
N LEU A 13 -17.77 4.06 3.91
CA LEU A 13 -16.87 3.85 5.04
C LEU A 13 -16.83 5.07 5.96
N GLU A 14 -16.76 6.28 5.40
CA GLU A 14 -16.80 7.55 6.15
C GLU A 14 -18.14 7.70 6.89
N SER A 15 -19.25 7.37 6.23
CA SER A 15 -20.58 7.39 6.85
C SER A 15 -20.70 6.37 8.00
N LEU A 16 -20.12 5.19 7.84
CA LEU A 16 -20.10 4.15 8.87
C LEU A 16 -19.30 4.60 10.10
N LEU A 17 -18.07 5.11 9.89
CA LEU A 17 -17.20 5.59 10.96
C LEU A 17 -17.84 6.74 11.73
N THR A 18 -18.48 7.67 11.01
CA THR A 18 -19.21 8.80 11.62
C THR A 18 -20.33 8.31 12.53
N LYS A 19 -21.15 7.35 12.06
CA LYS A 19 -22.22 6.76 12.87
C LYS A 19 -21.68 6.07 14.11
N ILE A 20 -20.63 5.28 13.97
CA ILE A 20 -20.00 4.56 15.09
C ILE A 20 -19.45 5.56 16.13
N ARG A 21 -18.83 6.66 15.69
CA ARG A 21 -18.30 7.70 16.58
C ARG A 21 -19.39 8.39 17.40
N LEU A 22 -20.61 8.50 16.87
CA LEU A 22 -21.77 9.08 17.55
C LEU A 22 -22.45 8.13 18.54
N LEU A 23 -22.15 6.83 18.51
CA LEU A 23 -22.72 5.88 19.47
C LEU A 23 -22.21 6.12 20.89
N LYS A 24 -23.07 5.84 21.88
CA LYS A 24 -22.74 5.86 23.31
C LYS A 24 -23.09 4.51 23.95
N PRO A 25 -22.16 3.86 24.67
CA PRO A 25 -20.75 4.23 24.85
C PRO A 25 -19.98 4.14 23.52
N GLN A 26 -18.89 4.91 23.40
CA GLN A 26 -18.11 4.95 22.17
C GLN A 26 -17.24 3.69 22.07
N PRO A 27 -17.38 2.88 21.00
CA PRO A 27 -16.59 1.66 20.84
C PRO A 27 -15.16 1.99 20.39
N GLN A 28 -14.22 1.09 20.70
CA GLN A 28 -12.85 1.18 20.19
C GLN A 28 -12.81 0.84 18.70
N ILE A 29 -12.16 1.69 17.91
CA ILE A 29 -11.98 1.50 16.48
C ILE A 29 -10.52 1.14 16.22
N VAL A 30 -10.27 0.02 15.56
CA VAL A 30 -8.94 -0.39 15.09
C VAL A 30 -8.98 -0.49 13.57
N GLY A 31 -8.26 0.40 12.89
CA GLY A 31 -8.19 0.45 11.43
C GLY A 31 -6.85 -0.05 10.92
N MET A 32 -6.86 -1.04 10.02
CA MET A 32 -5.67 -1.50 9.29
C MET A 32 -5.69 -1.00 7.86
N SER A 33 -4.55 -0.57 7.33
CA SER A 33 -4.46 -0.06 5.98
C SER A 33 -3.11 -0.31 5.33
N ALA A 34 -3.07 -0.21 4.00
CA ALA A 34 -1.84 0.05 3.26
C ALA A 34 -1.45 1.53 3.42
N THR A 35 -0.28 1.92 2.90
CA THR A 35 0.19 3.31 2.83
C THR A 35 -0.92 4.26 2.38
N LEU A 36 -1.35 5.15 3.27
CA LEU A 36 -2.31 6.21 3.00
C LEU A 36 -1.58 7.53 2.82
N ALA A 37 -1.95 8.31 1.81
CA ALA A 37 -1.41 9.66 1.63
C ALA A 37 -1.98 10.65 2.67
N ASN A 38 -3.24 10.49 3.08
CA ASN A 38 -3.96 11.43 3.95
C ASN A 38 -4.18 10.87 5.37
N ILE A 39 -3.13 10.32 5.98
CA ILE A 39 -3.23 9.70 7.31
C ILE A 39 -3.58 10.72 8.40
N ASP A 40 -3.03 11.93 8.31
CA ASP A 40 -3.16 12.96 9.36
C ASP A 40 -4.62 13.40 9.58
N ASP A 41 -5.35 13.65 8.49
CA ASP A 41 -6.77 14.02 8.54
C ASP A 41 -7.62 12.92 9.19
N LEU A 42 -7.30 11.66 8.87
CA LEU A 42 -7.99 10.50 9.41
C LEU A 42 -7.73 10.32 10.92
N LEU A 43 -6.49 10.54 11.36
CA LEU A 43 -6.11 10.45 12.77
C LEU A 43 -6.79 11.53 13.59
N ASN A 44 -6.83 12.77 13.07
CA ASN A 44 -7.53 13.88 13.70
C ASN A 44 -9.04 13.62 13.78
N PHE A 45 -9.64 13.06 12.73
CA PHE A 45 -11.06 12.72 12.72
C PHE A 45 -11.43 11.62 13.73
N LEU A 46 -10.60 10.58 13.82
CA LEU A 46 -10.86 9.44 14.70
C LEU A 46 -10.36 9.65 16.14
N ASP A 47 -9.55 10.67 16.39
CA ASP A 47 -8.79 10.85 17.65
C ASP A 47 -8.00 9.57 17.98
N ALA A 48 -7.20 9.12 17.01
CA ALA A 48 -6.54 7.81 17.02
C ALA A 48 -5.02 7.93 16.99
N GLN A 49 -4.35 6.91 17.51
CA GLN A 49 -2.89 6.75 17.38
C GLN A 49 -2.56 5.97 16.10
N PHE A 50 -1.45 6.34 15.46
CA PHE A 50 -0.96 5.70 14.24
C PHE A 50 0.30 4.88 14.51
N TYR A 51 0.39 3.74 13.83
CA TYR A 51 1.58 2.91 13.80
C TYR A 51 1.83 2.46 12.36
N GLU A 52 3.04 2.72 11.85
CA GLU A 52 3.50 2.23 10.54
C GLU A 52 4.76 1.37 10.75
N GLU A 53 4.75 0.20 10.13
CA GLU A 53 5.94 -0.63 10.04
C GLU A 53 6.08 -1.16 8.61
N ARG A 54 7.32 -1.14 8.08
CA ARG A 54 7.64 -1.65 6.73
C ARG A 54 8.13 -3.10 6.75
N PHE A 55 7.99 -3.78 7.87
CA PHE A 55 8.39 -5.16 8.04
C PHE A 55 7.61 -6.07 7.08
N ARG A 56 8.35 -6.95 6.40
CA ARG A 56 7.78 -8.05 5.62
C ARG A 56 8.48 -9.34 6.06
N PRO A 57 7.74 -10.41 6.40
CA PRO A 57 8.32 -11.65 6.89
C PRO A 57 9.12 -12.41 5.82
N VAL A 58 8.93 -12.07 4.55
CA VAL A 58 9.66 -12.65 3.41
C VAL A 58 10.18 -11.49 2.57
N GLU A 59 11.42 -11.63 2.11
CA GLU A 59 12.04 -10.67 1.20
C GLU A 59 11.25 -10.55 -0.10
N LEU A 60 11.04 -9.32 -0.56
CA LEU A 60 10.33 -9.03 -1.80
C LEU A 60 11.34 -8.65 -2.87
N GLU A 61 11.62 -9.59 -3.77
CA GLU A 61 12.38 -9.31 -4.99
C GLU A 61 11.44 -8.77 -6.08
N GLU A 62 11.80 -7.62 -6.65
CA GLU A 62 11.05 -7.00 -7.74
C GLU A 62 11.76 -7.19 -9.08
N TYR A 63 10.97 -7.42 -10.12
CA TYR A 63 11.47 -7.62 -11.48
C TYR A 63 10.63 -6.83 -12.47
N VAL A 64 11.27 -6.33 -13.53
CA VAL A 64 10.62 -5.67 -14.67
C VAL A 64 10.90 -6.48 -15.92
N LYS A 65 9.84 -6.79 -16.69
CA LYS A 65 9.94 -7.50 -17.96
C LYS A 65 9.84 -6.50 -19.10
N VAL A 66 10.87 -6.43 -19.94
CA VAL A 66 10.90 -5.61 -21.16
C VAL A 66 11.22 -6.52 -22.33
N ASN A 67 10.29 -6.64 -23.29
CA ASN A 67 10.40 -7.57 -24.41
C ASN A 67 10.69 -9.00 -23.93
N ASP A 68 11.80 -9.59 -24.37
CA ASP A 68 12.24 -10.94 -23.99
C ASP A 68 13.28 -10.92 -22.88
N MET A 69 13.44 -9.81 -22.15
CA MET A 69 14.39 -9.68 -21.05
C MET A 69 13.66 -9.37 -19.73
N VAL A 70 14.07 -10.03 -18.67
CA VAL A 70 13.67 -9.77 -17.29
C VAL A 70 14.85 -9.13 -16.57
N TYR A 71 14.59 -7.99 -15.95
CA TYR A 71 15.53 -7.23 -15.15
C TYR A 71 15.13 -7.33 -13.67
N LYS A 72 16.09 -7.57 -12.78
CA LYS A 72 15.91 -7.46 -11.33
C LYS A 72 16.09 -6.01 -10.91
N ILE A 73 15.21 -5.52 -10.04
CA ILE A 73 15.29 -4.19 -9.46
C ILE A 73 16.21 -4.25 -8.23
N ASP A 74 17.28 -3.46 -8.25
CA ASP A 74 18.17 -3.27 -7.09
C ASP A 74 17.76 -2.01 -6.33
N ARG A 75 16.98 -2.20 -5.26
CA ARG A 75 16.47 -1.09 -4.43
C ARG A 75 17.55 -0.42 -3.57
N ASN A 76 18.79 -0.93 -3.54
CA ASN A 76 19.88 -0.35 -2.75
C ASN A 76 20.66 0.75 -3.49
N LYS A 77 20.38 0.99 -4.78
CA LYS A 77 21.07 2.02 -5.56
C LYS A 77 20.27 3.32 -5.56
N ALA A 78 20.93 4.43 -5.23
CA ALA A 78 20.30 5.75 -5.06
C ALA A 78 19.97 6.49 -6.37
N ASN A 79 20.35 5.96 -7.54
CA ASN A 79 20.22 6.64 -8.83
C ASN A 79 19.29 5.85 -9.77
N HIS A 80 18.22 6.49 -10.26
CA HIS A 80 17.18 5.89 -11.14
C HIS A 80 17.70 5.24 -12.43
N ASN A 81 18.91 5.59 -12.88
CA ASN A 81 19.43 5.10 -14.17
C ASN A 81 20.13 3.74 -14.08
N ASP A 82 20.50 3.27 -12.88
CA ASP A 82 21.31 2.04 -12.67
C ASP A 82 20.57 0.95 -11.86
N GLU A 83 19.25 1.09 -11.71
CA GLU A 83 18.41 0.23 -10.86
C GLU A 83 18.13 -1.15 -11.49
N LEU A 84 18.31 -1.31 -12.81
CA LEU A 84 17.93 -2.52 -13.55
C LEU A 84 19.16 -3.42 -13.81
N ILE A 85 19.15 -4.61 -13.22
CA ILE A 85 20.16 -5.64 -13.43
C ILE A 85 19.58 -6.72 -14.34
N GLU A 86 20.24 -7.03 -15.46
CA GLU A 86 19.81 -8.14 -16.32
C GLU A 86 19.76 -9.44 -15.53
N HIS A 87 18.58 -10.06 -15.49
CA HIS A 87 18.36 -11.28 -14.71
C HIS A 87 18.20 -12.51 -15.60
N ARG A 88 17.37 -12.42 -16.64
CA ARG A 88 17.06 -13.58 -17.49
C ARG A 88 16.53 -13.14 -18.85
N ARG A 89 16.96 -13.83 -19.91
CA ARG A 89 16.28 -13.82 -21.22
C ARG A 89 15.17 -14.87 -21.26
N LEU A 90 13.98 -14.46 -21.70
CA LEU A 90 12.81 -15.32 -21.86
C LEU A 90 12.89 -16.02 -23.21
N ASP A 91 13.18 -17.31 -23.19
CA ASP A 91 13.05 -18.18 -24.36
C ASP A 91 11.64 -18.79 -24.34
N PHE A 92 10.69 -18.10 -24.96
CA PHE A 92 9.38 -18.69 -25.22
C PHE A 92 9.56 -19.77 -26.28
N LYS A 93 9.72 -21.04 -25.87
CA LYS A 93 9.44 -22.16 -26.78
C LYS A 93 7.96 -22.06 -27.14
N VAL A 94 7.69 -21.58 -28.35
CA VAL A 94 6.37 -21.72 -28.98
C VAL A 94 6.13 -23.24 -29.04
N CYS A 95 5.21 -23.72 -28.20
CA CYS A 95 4.75 -25.10 -28.24
C CYS A 95 4.12 -25.40 -29.60
#